data_AF-A0A817H5Y6-F1
#
_entry.id   AF-A0A817H5Y6-F1
#
_cell.length_a   1.000
_cell.length_b   1.000
_cell.length_c   1.000
_cell.angle_alpha   90.00
_cell.angle_beta   90.00
_cell.angle_gamma   90.00
#
_symmetry.space_group_name_H-M   'P 1'
#
loop_
_entity.id
_entity.type
_entity.pdbx_description
1 polymer ?
#
loop_
_entity_poly.entity_id
_entity_poly.type
_entity_poly.pdbx_seq_one_letter_code
_entity_poly.pdbx_strand_id
1 'polypeptide(L)' 'MNNLPFDDCVDQAYDEGSNITGNYRGCQTLLKQKCPDVEYYHCANHCLNLSLIDSCTISQIRNMIGTIKEIMSFFKDSPK' A
#
# COMPACT_ATOMS: atom_id res chain seq x y z
N MET A 1 -14.06 23.24 -3.97
CA MET A 1 -12.94 22.31 -4.15
C MET A 1 -11.78 23.14 -4.64
N ASN A 2 -10.73 23.29 -3.84
CA ASN A 2 -9.58 24.10 -4.23
C ASN A 2 -8.82 23.35 -5.33
N ASN A 3 -8.59 24.00 -6.46
CA ASN A 3 -7.72 23.48 -7.53
C ASN A 3 -6.29 23.50 -7.00
N LEU A 4 -5.83 22.38 -6.44
CA LEU A 4 -4.41 22.17 -6.19
C LEU A 4 -3.72 22.12 -7.56
N PRO A 5 -2.77 23.04 -7.84
CA PRO A 5 -2.05 23.01 -9.10
C PRO A 5 -1.21 21.74 -9.17
N PHE A 6 -1.27 21.09 -10.33
CA PHE A 6 -0.52 19.86 -10.59
C PHE A 6 1.00 20.11 -10.59
N ASP A 7 1.42 21.35 -10.86
CA ASP A 7 2.83 21.77 -10.86
C ASP A 7 3.51 21.65 -9.48
N ASP A 8 2.75 21.63 -8.39
CA ASP A 8 3.27 21.43 -7.02
C ASP A 8 3.29 19.94 -6.61
N CYS A 9 2.91 19.03 -7.51
CA CYS A 9 2.96 17.60 -7.24
C CYS A 9 4.42 17.12 -7.24
N VAL A 10 4.87 16.58 -6.10
CA VAL A 10 6.23 16.06 -5.94
C VAL A 10 6.29 14.61 -6.40
N ASP A 11 5.40 13.77 -5.86
CA ASP A 11 5.34 12.34 -6.16
C ASP A 11 3.92 11.81 -5.97
N GLN A 12 3.65 10.62 -6.50
CA GLN A 12 2.38 9.94 -6.36
C GLN A 12 2.54 8.54 -5.74
N ALA A 13 1.77 8.26 -4.68
CA ALA A 13 1.84 6.98 -3.97
C ALA A 13 0.45 6.43 -3.62
N TYR A 14 0.17 5.19 -4.05
CA TYR A 14 -1.16 4.58 -3.92
C TYR A 14 -1.10 3.07 -3.67
N ASP A 15 -2.24 2.48 -3.27
CA ASP A 15 -2.41 1.03 -3.28
C ASP A 15 -2.56 0.47 -4.71
N GLU A 16 -2.52 -0.85 -4.84
CA GLU A 16 -2.60 -1.54 -6.13
C GLU A 16 -4.04 -1.72 -6.65
N GLY A 17 -4.90 -0.71 -6.47
CA GLY A 17 -6.18 -0.69 -7.17
C GLY A 17 -5.98 -0.74 -8.69
N SER A 18 -6.75 -1.55 -9.42
CA SER A 18 -6.61 -1.68 -10.89
C SER A 18 -6.92 -0.36 -11.62
N ASN A 19 -7.74 0.48 -11.00
CA ASN A 19 -8.02 1.86 -11.41
C ASN A 19 -6.85 2.83 -11.14
N ILE A 20 -5.85 2.43 -10.35
CA ILE A 20 -4.67 3.23 -10.02
C ILE A 20 -3.47 2.79 -10.85
N THR A 21 -3.15 1.49 -10.83
CA THR A 21 -1.94 0.91 -11.45
C THR A 21 -2.06 0.67 -12.96
N GLY A 22 -3.24 0.89 -13.54
CA GLY A 22 -3.48 0.65 -14.96
C GLY A 22 -2.59 1.49 -15.89
N ASN A 23 -1.91 0.81 -16.82
CA ASN A 23 -0.94 1.41 -17.77
C ASN A 23 -1.54 2.34 -18.84
N TYR A 24 -2.88 2.37 -18.98
CA TYR A 24 -3.55 3.15 -20.03
C TYR A 24 -4.54 4.17 -19.47
N ARG A 25 -5.31 3.77 -18.46
CA ARG A 25 -6.37 4.58 -17.83
C ARG A 25 -6.29 4.57 -16.31
N GLY A 26 -5.19 4.07 -15.74
CA GLY A 26 -4.94 4.13 -14.32
C GLY A 26 -4.64 5.56 -13.89
N CYS A 27 -5.00 5.90 -12.66
CA CYS A 27 -4.68 7.19 -12.05
C CYS A 27 -3.19 7.53 -12.24
N GLN A 28 -2.29 6.56 -12.05
CA GLN A 28 -0.86 6.83 -12.09
C GLN A 28 -0.36 7.24 -13.49
N THR A 29 -0.89 6.59 -14.51
CA THR A 29 -0.63 6.91 -15.92
C THR A 29 -1.17 8.30 -16.28
N LEU A 30 -2.39 8.62 -15.85
CA LEU A 30 -3.02 9.90 -16.15
C LEU A 30 -2.31 11.07 -15.44
N LEU A 31 -1.82 10.84 -14.22
CA LEU A 31 -1.05 11.85 -13.49
C LEU A 31 0.33 12.06 -14.12
N LYS A 32 1.03 10.98 -14.51
CA LYS A 32 2.33 11.06 -15.20
C LYS A 32 2.23 11.79 -16.54
N GLN A 33 1.10 11.68 -17.24
CA GLN A 33 0.85 12.46 -18.46
C GLN A 33 0.71 13.98 -18.21
N LYS A 34 0.22 14.38 -17.03
CA LYS A 34 0.06 15.79 -16.65
C LYS A 34 1.31 16.37 -15.98
N CYS A 35 2.00 15.55 -15.18
CA CYS A 35 3.23 15.89 -14.44
C CYS A 35 4.29 14.85 -14.79
N PRO A 36 5.06 15.04 -15.88
CA PRO A 36 6.05 14.05 -16.32
C PRO A 36 7.13 13.76 -15.27
N ASP A 37 7.46 14.75 -14.43
CA ASP A 37 8.52 14.66 -13.42
C ASP A 37 8.11 13.90 -12.15
N VAL A 38 6.81 13.65 -11.95
CA VAL A 38 6.26 12.98 -10.76
C VAL A 38 6.43 11.48 -10.88
N GLU A 39 7.11 10.83 -9.92
CA GLU A 39 7.29 9.38 -9.93
C GLU A 39 6.21 8.63 -9.16
N TYR A 40 5.93 7.41 -9.61
CA TYR A 40 4.97 6.51 -8.97
C TYR A 40 5.65 5.56 -7.99
N TYR A 41 5.12 5.52 -6.77
CA TYR A 41 5.54 4.62 -5.72
C TYR A 41 4.36 3.79 -5.19
N HIS A 42 4.63 2.54 -4.83
CA HIS A 42 3.65 1.75 -4.10
C HIS A 42 3.47 2.31 -2.69
N CYS A 43 2.25 2.22 -2.17
CA CYS A 43 1.94 2.59 -0.80
C CYS A 43 2.83 1.83 0.20
N ALA A 44 3.38 2.53 1.19
CA ALA A 44 4.25 1.95 2.21
C ALA A 44 3.62 0.75 2.94
N ASN A 45 2.30 0.79 3.20
CA ASN A 45 1.58 -0.34 3.81
C ASN A 45 1.55 -1.56 2.89
N HIS A 46 1.41 -1.35 1.58
CA HIS A 46 1.44 -2.44 0.61
C HIS A 46 2.84 -3.07 0.56
N CYS A 47 3.89 -2.24 0.46
CA CYS A 47 5.28 -2.69 0.52
C CYS A 47 5.57 -3.48 1.80
N LEU A 48 5.15 -2.97 2.95
CA LEU A 48 5.30 -3.65 4.24
C LEU A 48 4.59 -5.00 4.26
N ASN A 49 3.35 -5.07 3.76
CA ASN A 49 2.60 -6.32 3.70
C ASN A 49 3.30 -7.36 2.81
N LEU A 50 3.83 -6.96 1.65
CA LEU A 50 4.61 -7.84 0.80
C LEU A 50 5.89 -8.32 1.49
N SER A 51 6.65 -7.42 2.13
CA SER A 51 7.85 -7.81 2.89
C SER A 51 7.54 -8.77 4.05
N LEU A 52 6.41 -8.58 4.73
CA LEU A 52 5.95 -9.50 5.78
C LEU A 52 5.58 -10.87 5.22
N ILE A 53 4.86 -10.92 4.10
CA ILE A 53 4.51 -12.17 3.42
C ILE A 53 5.78 -12.92 2.99
N ASP A 54 6.73 -12.23 2.38
CA ASP A 54 8.01 -12.81 1.98
C ASP A 54 8.81 -13.34 3.18
N SER A 55 8.86 -12.58 4.27
CA SER A 55 9.50 -13.01 5.52
C SER A 55 8.82 -14.24 6.13
N CYS A 56 7.51 -14.43 5.92
CA CYS A 56 6.78 -15.62 6.38
C CYS A 56 7.13 -16.90 5.59
N THR A 57 7.99 -16.85 4.57
CA THR A 57 8.60 -18.06 4.01
C THR A 57 9.43 -18.80 5.06
N ILE A 58 10.03 -18.06 6.01
CA ILE A 58 10.73 -18.59 7.18
C ILE A 58 9.70 -19.03 8.23
N SER A 59 9.74 -20.31 8.60
CA SER A 59 8.74 -20.93 9.49
C SER A 59 8.70 -20.30 10.88
N GLN A 60 9.85 -19.92 11.45
CA GLN A 60 9.91 -19.26 12.75
C GLN A 60 9.18 -17.91 12.74
N ILE A 61 9.40 -17.10 11.69
CA ILE A 61 8.75 -15.78 11.53
C ILE A 61 7.25 -15.95 11.34
N ARG A 62 6.85 -16.89 10.47
CA ARG A 62 5.43 -17.20 10.23
C ARG A 62 4.71 -17.63 11.50
N ASN A 63 5.32 -18.52 12.29
CA ASN A 63 4.75 -19.00 13.55
C ASN A 63 4.62 -17.87 14.56
N MET A 64 5.65 -17.03 14.71
CA MET A 64 5.60 -15.84 15.56
C MET A 64 4.45 -14.90 15.18
N ILE A 65 4.32 -14.58 13.89
CA ILE A 65 3.21 -13.73 13.39
C ILE A 65 1.85 -14.41 13.64
N GLY A 66 1.76 -15.72 13.49
CA GLY A 66 0.57 -16.52 13.84
C GLY A 66 0.17 -16.35 15.30
N THR A 67 1.11 -16.54 16.22
CA THR A 67 0.86 -16.36 17.67
C THR A 67 0.41 -14.94 18.00
N ILE A 68 1.03 -13.91 17.39
CA ILE A 68 0.60 -12.52 17.58
C ILE A 68 -0.86 -12.34 17.13
N LYS A 69 -1.23 -12.90 15.96
CA LYS A 69 -2.62 -12.82 15.45
C LYS A 69 -3.62 -13.50 16.38
N GLU A 70 -3.28 -14.66 16.94
CA GLU A 70 -4.13 -15.38 17.89
C GLU A 70 -4.37 -14.54 19.17
N ILE A 71 -3.30 -13.95 19.72
CA ILE A 71 -3.41 -13.07 20.90
C ILE A 71 -4.29 -11.86 20.59
N MET A 72 -4.10 -11.23 19.43
CA MET A 72 -4.93 -10.09 19.01
C MET A 72 -6.40 -10.48 18.87
N SER A 73 -6.70 -11.65 18.28
CA SER A 73 -8.08 -12.14 18.17
C SER A 73 -8.68 -12.38 19.54
N PHE A 74 -7.94 -13.02 20.45
CA PHE A 74 -8.39 -13.27 21.82
C PHE A 74 -8.86 -12.00 22.53
N PHE A 75 -8.08 -10.90 22.44
CA PHE A 75 -8.49 -9.62 23.03
C PHE A 75 -9.65 -8.95 22.28
N LYS A 76 -9.68 -9.06 20.95
CA LYS A 76 -10.75 -8.49 20.12
C LYS A 76 -12.11 -9.16 20.38
N ASP A 77 -12.09 -10.46 20.63
CA ASP A 77 -13.27 -11.29 20.84
C ASP A 77 -13.71 -11.33 22.32
N SER A 78 -12.96 -10.67 23.21
CA SER A 78 -13.34 -10.49 24.61
C SER A 78 -14.62 -9.64 24.72
N PRO A 79 -15.53 -9.99 25.64
CA PRO A 79 -16.63 -9.10 26.01
C PRO A 79 -16.09 -7.72 26.40
N LYS A 80 -16.86 -6.68 26.07
CA LYS A 80 -16.58 -5.30 26.50
C LYS A 80 -16.81 -5.12 27.99
#